data_AF-A0A937YFW4-F1
#
_entry.id   AF-A0A937YFW4-F1
#
_cell.length_a   1.000
_cell.length_b   1.000
_cell.length_c   1.000
_cell.angle_alpha   90.00
_cell.angle_beta   90.00
_cell.angle_gamma   90.00
#
_symmetry.space_group_name_H-M   'P 1'
#
loop_
_entity.id
_entity.type
_entity.pdbx_description
1 polymer ?
#
loop_
_entity_poly.entity_id
_entity_poly.type
_entity_poly.pdbx_seq_one_letter_code
_entity_poly.pdbx_strand_id
1 'polypeptide(L)'
;MPVQQRHHRTGKNLAALGVQGHGQLDDIARGRIAAVLAKAEPPHGSTIRGARHIMRDDSDINATRHARALVGGVLAGVVGDTRLFVSGGAEHQGLDGGGPLAVIARV
;
A
#
# COMPACT_ATOMS: atom_id res chain seq x y z
N MET A 1 -27.52 0.44 -10.66
CA MET A 1 -26.52 -0.38 -11.39
C MET A 1 -25.23 -0.39 -10.58
N PRO A 2 -24.75 -1.52 -10.04
CA PRO A 2 -23.53 -1.50 -9.23
C PRO A 2 -22.32 -1.34 -10.15
N VAL A 3 -21.57 -0.26 -9.96
CA VAL A 3 -20.28 -0.04 -10.64
C VAL A 3 -19.26 -0.98 -10.01
N GLN A 4 -18.81 -1.97 -10.78
CA GLN A 4 -17.81 -2.93 -10.34
C GLN A 4 -16.41 -2.32 -10.49
N GLN A 5 -15.96 -1.59 -9.46
CA GLN A 5 -14.58 -1.06 -9.42
C GLN A 5 -13.58 -2.22 -9.24
N ARG A 6 -12.71 -2.43 -10.23
CA ARG A 6 -11.65 -3.43 -10.15
C ARG A 6 -10.47 -2.88 -9.34
N HIS A 7 -10.46 -3.15 -8.04
CA HIS A 7 -9.36 -2.81 -7.14
C HIS A 7 -8.19 -3.78 -7.30
N HIS A 8 -6.99 -3.24 -7.51
CA HIS A 8 -5.75 -3.99 -7.54
C HIS A 8 -5.10 -3.97 -6.14
N ARG A 9 -5.17 -5.10 -5.44
CA ARG A 9 -4.50 -5.33 -4.14
C ARG A 9 -3.02 -5.64 -4.38
N THR A 10 -2.14 -5.40 -3.41
CA THR A 10 -0.69 -5.72 -3.47
C THR A 10 -0.41 -7.09 -4.07
N GLY A 11 -1.08 -8.15 -3.58
CA GLY A 11 -0.91 -9.51 -4.11
C GLY A 11 -1.36 -9.68 -5.57
N LYS A 12 -2.37 -8.93 -6.04
CA LYS A 12 -2.79 -8.96 -7.45
C LYS A 12 -1.76 -8.30 -8.37
N ASN A 13 -1.10 -7.23 -7.92
CA ASN A 13 -0.08 -6.55 -8.72
C ASN A 13 1.18 -7.42 -8.88
N LEU A 14 1.62 -8.05 -7.81
CA LEU A 14 2.74 -9.00 -7.86
C LEU A 14 2.39 -10.22 -8.73
N ALA A 15 1.20 -10.79 -8.53
CA ALA A 15 0.76 -11.94 -9.32
C ALA A 15 0.65 -11.63 -10.82
N ALA A 16 0.22 -10.43 -11.19
CA ALA A 16 0.16 -9.98 -12.59
C ALA A 16 1.54 -9.90 -13.26
N LEU A 17 2.62 -9.75 -12.46
CA LEU A 17 4.01 -9.75 -12.93
C LEU A 17 4.65 -11.15 -12.85
N GLY A 18 3.87 -12.19 -12.57
CA GLY A 18 4.39 -13.54 -12.36
C GLY A 18 5.22 -13.68 -11.07
N VAL A 19 5.09 -12.73 -10.14
CA VAL A 19 5.76 -12.76 -8.84
C VAL A 19 4.76 -13.34 -7.83
N GLN A 20 5.03 -14.56 -7.36
CA GLN A 20 4.16 -15.30 -6.44
C GLN A 20 4.86 -15.48 -5.08
N GLY A 21 4.08 -15.51 -4.00
CA GLY A 21 4.60 -15.78 -2.65
C GLY A 21 3.51 -15.77 -1.59
N HIS A 22 3.60 -16.69 -0.63
CA HIS A 22 2.77 -16.72 0.58
C HIS A 22 3.60 -16.16 1.75
N GLY A 23 3.72 -14.83 1.83
CA GLY A 23 4.58 -14.15 2.81
C GLY A 23 5.51 -13.14 2.16
N GLN A 24 6.69 -12.94 2.74
CA GLN A 24 7.75 -12.15 2.10
C GLN A 24 8.18 -12.80 0.78
N LEU A 25 8.53 -11.98 -0.21
CA LEU A 25 9.17 -12.48 -1.43
C LEU A 25 10.50 -13.17 -1.08
N ASP A 26 10.80 -14.27 -1.76
CA ASP A 26 12.13 -14.88 -1.75
C ASP A 26 13.16 -13.99 -2.46
N ASP A 27 14.44 -14.32 -2.35
CA ASP A 27 15.53 -13.50 -2.92
C ASP A 27 15.45 -13.38 -4.45
N ILE A 28 14.98 -14.43 -5.14
CA ILE A 28 14.88 -14.45 -6.60
C ILE A 28 13.76 -13.49 -7.04
N ALA A 29 12.58 -13.63 -6.46
CA ALA A 29 11.43 -12.78 -6.71
C ALA A 29 11.72 -11.31 -6.34
N ARG A 30 12.31 -11.08 -5.16
CA ARG A 30 12.73 -9.75 -4.69
C ARG A 30 13.77 -9.13 -5.64
N GLY A 31 14.74 -9.91 -6.12
CA GLY A 31 15.78 -9.45 -7.06
C GLY A 31 15.24 -8.96 -8.41
N ARG A 32 14.01 -9.32 -8.77
CA ARG A 32 13.33 -8.83 -9.98
C ARG A 32 12.67 -7.46 -9.79
N ILE A 33 12.40 -7.04 -8.55
CA ILE A 33 11.69 -5.80 -8.27
C ILE A 33 12.65 -4.61 -8.42
N ALA A 34 12.36 -3.73 -9.36
CA ALA A 34 13.11 -2.49 -9.59
C ALA A 34 12.57 -1.32 -8.76
N ALA A 35 11.25 -1.24 -8.58
CA ALA A 35 10.62 -0.21 -7.75
C ALA A 35 9.23 -0.63 -7.26
N VAL A 36 8.85 -0.13 -6.08
CA VAL A 36 7.50 -0.20 -5.54
C VAL A 36 7.09 1.22 -5.19
N LEU A 37 6.01 1.69 -5.82
CA LEU A 37 5.50 3.06 -5.69
C LEU A 37 4.07 3.00 -5.16
N ALA A 38 3.80 3.68 -4.04
CA ALA A 38 2.50 3.67 -3.42
C ALA A 38 2.07 5.06 -2.94
N LYS A 39 0.76 5.27 -2.92
CA LYS A 39 0.11 6.37 -2.19
C LYS A 39 -0.50 5.84 -0.89
N ALA A 40 -0.50 6.70 0.13
CA ALA A 40 -1.08 6.40 1.43
C ALA A 40 -1.85 7.61 1.98
N GLU A 41 -3.09 7.39 2.40
CA GLU A 41 -3.92 8.38 3.08
C GLU A 41 -4.67 7.74 4.25
N PRO A 42 -4.82 8.45 5.39
CA PRO A 42 -5.76 8.03 6.42
C PRO A 42 -7.20 8.09 5.87
N PRO A 43 -8.08 7.12 6.12
CA PRO A 43 -9.48 7.25 5.72
C PRO A 43 -10.14 8.47 6.39
N HIS A 44 -11.17 9.02 5.76
CA HIS A 44 -11.99 10.08 6.34
C HIS A 44 -12.80 9.57 7.55
N GLY A 45 -13.24 8.32 7.50
CA GLY A 45 -13.86 7.66 8.65
C GLY A 45 -12.86 7.42 9.79
N SER A 46 -13.38 6.98 10.94
CA SER A 46 -12.57 6.69 12.14
C SER A 46 -12.14 5.23 12.25
N THR A 47 -12.41 4.39 11.24
CA THR A 47 -12.14 2.96 11.30
C THR A 47 -11.41 2.42 10.08
N ILE A 48 -10.54 1.44 10.31
CA ILE A 48 -9.95 0.58 9.28
C ILE A 48 -10.38 -0.84 9.62
N ARG A 49 -11.09 -1.49 8.70
CA ARG A 49 -11.60 -2.87 8.89
C ARG A 49 -12.44 -3.02 10.17
N GLY A 50 -13.23 -2.00 10.53
CA GLY A 50 -14.08 -1.98 11.73
C GLY A 50 -13.34 -1.66 13.04
N ALA A 51 -12.02 -1.59 13.05
CA ALA A 51 -11.25 -1.17 14.21
C ALA A 51 -10.99 0.34 14.16
N ARG A 52 -11.18 1.02 15.29
CA ARG A 52 -10.95 2.47 15.42
C ARG A 52 -9.46 2.79 15.23
N HIS A 53 -9.15 3.88 14.52
CA HIS A 53 -7.82 4.50 14.50
C HIS A 53 -7.89 5.95 15.01
N ILE A 54 -6.72 6.55 15.24
CA ILE A 54 -6.59 7.93 15.75
C ILE A 54 -5.92 8.90 14.76
N MET A 55 -5.55 8.43 13.57
CA MET A 55 -4.66 9.18 12.67
C MET A 55 -5.09 10.63 12.38
N ARG A 56 -6.39 10.93 12.33
CA ARG A 56 -6.91 12.29 12.07
C ARG A 56 -7.10 13.14 13.33
N ASP A 57 -7.14 12.51 14.50
CA ASP A 57 -7.38 13.16 15.80
C ASP A 57 -6.08 13.30 16.63
N ASP A 58 -4.95 12.91 16.05
CA ASP A 58 -3.62 13.03 16.66
C ASP A 58 -3.05 14.43 16.41
N SER A 59 -2.91 15.22 17.48
CA SER A 59 -2.35 16.58 17.44
C SER A 59 -0.83 16.62 17.26
N ASP A 60 -0.14 15.52 17.59
CA ASP A 60 1.31 15.48 17.69
C ASP A 60 1.93 14.94 16.40
N ILE A 61 1.27 13.98 15.76
CA ILE A 61 1.73 13.33 14.55
C ILE A 61 0.72 13.56 13.42
N ASN A 62 1.16 14.32 12.41
CA ASN A 62 0.36 14.54 11.21
C ASN A 62 -0.16 13.22 10.59
N ALA A 63 -1.44 13.19 10.24
CA ALA A 63 -2.15 12.01 9.77
C ALA A 63 -1.48 11.28 8.59
N THR A 64 -0.83 12.01 7.66
CA THR A 64 -0.13 11.40 6.52
C THR A 64 1.17 10.68 6.93
N ARG A 65 1.74 10.98 8.09
CA ARG A 65 2.89 10.26 8.65
C ARG A 65 2.45 8.88 9.14
N HIS A 66 1.33 8.80 9.86
CA HIS A 66 0.72 7.53 10.27
C HIS A 66 0.41 6.64 9.08
N ALA A 67 -0.29 7.19 8.07
CA ALA A 67 -0.68 6.42 6.89
C ALA A 67 0.53 5.89 6.11
N ARG A 68 1.57 6.71 5.92
CA ARG A 68 2.82 6.27 5.28
C ARG A 68 3.55 5.20 6.09
N ALA A 69 3.61 5.32 7.41
CA ALA A 69 4.21 4.31 8.27
C ALA A 69 3.48 2.97 8.19
N LEU A 70 2.14 2.99 8.25
CA LEU A 70 1.30 1.80 8.11
C LEU A 70 1.49 1.12 6.74
N VAL A 71 1.34 1.87 5.65
CA VAL A 71 1.47 1.33 4.29
C VAL A 71 2.90 0.87 4.01
N GLY A 72 3.90 1.64 4.42
CA GLY A 72 5.30 1.28 4.29
C GLY A 72 5.64 -0.02 5.02
N GLY A 73 5.19 -0.19 6.26
CA GLY A 73 5.38 -1.43 7.01
C GLY A 73 4.71 -2.64 6.37
N VAL A 74 3.47 -2.48 5.90
CA VAL A 74 2.74 -3.56 5.20
C VAL A 74 3.46 -3.96 3.90
N LEU A 75 3.87 -2.99 3.09
CA LEU A 75 4.57 -3.28 1.83
C LEU A 75 5.95 -3.90 2.10
N ALA A 76 6.70 -3.41 3.08
CA ALA A 76 7.99 -3.99 3.45
C ALA A 76 7.84 -5.41 3.98
N GLY A 77 6.76 -5.70 4.72
CA GLY A 77 6.42 -7.05 5.17
C GLY A 77 6.06 -8.01 4.04
N VAL A 78 5.64 -7.52 2.87
CA VAL A 78 5.36 -8.35 1.68
C VAL A 78 6.58 -8.47 0.78
N VAL A 79 7.29 -7.37 0.53
CA VAL A 79 8.45 -7.34 -0.37
C VAL A 79 9.71 -7.92 0.30
N GLY A 80 9.79 -7.83 1.63
CA GLY A 80 11.00 -8.13 2.40
C GLY A 80 12.11 -7.09 2.16
N ASP A 81 11.75 -5.85 1.86
CA ASP A 81 12.68 -4.74 1.61
C ASP A 81 12.00 -3.42 1.99
N THR A 82 12.78 -2.47 2.53
CA THR A 82 12.32 -1.14 2.92
C THR A 82 12.61 -0.06 1.87
N ARG A 83 13.32 -0.41 0.79
CA ARG A 83 13.57 0.48 -0.37
C ARG A 83 12.30 0.64 -1.21
N LEU A 84 11.35 1.38 -0.64
CA LEU A 84 10.02 1.60 -1.18
C LEU A 84 9.76 3.11 -1.30
N PHE A 85 9.00 3.52 -2.32
CA PHE A 85 8.50 4.89 -2.40
C PHE A 85 7.04 4.94 -1.93
N VAL A 86 6.79 5.50 -0.75
CA VAL A 86 5.44 5.68 -0.19
C VAL A 86 5.16 7.16 0.01
N SER A 87 4.32 7.73 -0.86
CA SER A 87 3.92 9.14 -0.83
C SER A 87 2.60 9.32 -0.07
N GLY A 88 2.51 10.41 0.72
CA GLY A 88 1.32 10.75 1.49
C GLY A 88 0.30 11.55 0.68
N GLY A 89 -0.96 11.56 1.13
CA GLY A 89 -2.06 12.34 0.54
C GLY A 89 -2.53 11.73 -0.78
N ALA A 90 -3.58 10.91 -0.75
CA ALA A 90 -4.09 10.17 -1.90
C ALA A 90 -5.43 10.71 -2.35
N GLU A 91 -5.67 12.00 -2.12
CA GLU A 91 -6.95 12.64 -2.42
C GLU A 91 -7.21 12.50 -3.92
N HIS A 92 -8.38 11.95 -4.25
CA HIS A 92 -8.80 11.62 -5.62
C HIS A 92 -7.88 10.63 -6.37
N GLN A 93 -6.93 10.00 -5.68
CA GLN A 93 -6.02 8.99 -6.20
C GLN A 93 -6.39 7.62 -5.62
N GLY A 94 -7.59 7.14 -5.93
CA GLY A 94 -8.11 5.86 -5.43
C GLY A 94 -9.31 6.01 -4.51
N LEU A 95 -9.57 4.98 -3.71
CA LEU A 95 -10.62 5.00 -2.69
C LEU A 95 -10.15 5.70 -1.42
N ASP A 96 -11.10 6.22 -0.64
CA ASP A 96 -10.87 6.73 0.70
C ASP A 96 -10.07 5.74 1.57
N GLY A 97 -9.06 6.25 2.28
CA GLY A 97 -8.13 5.47 3.10
C GLY A 97 -7.17 4.54 2.33
N GLY A 98 -7.15 4.65 1.00
CA GLY A 98 -6.34 3.84 0.11
C GLY A 98 -5.36 4.67 -0.71
N GLY A 99 -4.99 4.12 -1.87
CA GLY A 99 -4.10 4.74 -2.83
C GLY A 99 -3.68 3.75 -3.93
N PRO A 100 -3.24 4.21 -5.10
CA PRO A 100 -2.63 3.34 -6.09
C PRO A 100 -1.34 2.72 -5.56
N LEU A 101 -1.03 1.54 -6.09
CA LEU A 101 0.22 0.83 -5.93
C LEU A 101 0.69 0.39 -7.31
N ALA A 102 1.93 0.72 -7.65
CA ALA A 102 2.60 0.26 -8.86
C ALA A 102 3.88 -0.51 -8.48
N VAL A 103 4.17 -1.56 -9.25
CA VAL A 103 5.38 -2.36 -9.12
C VAL A 103 6.06 -2.40 -10.48
N ILE A 104 7.35 -2.08 -10.51
CA ILE A 104 8.19 -2.20 -11.69
C ILE A 104 9.11 -3.39 -11.46
N ALA A 105 9.11 -4.35 -12.38
CA ALA A 105 9.90 -5.57 -12.27
C ALA A 105 10.52 -5.97 -13.60
N ARG A 106 11.63 -6.72 -13.54
CA ARG A 106 12.24 -7.40 -14.69
C ARG A 106 11.45 -8.68 -14.97
N VAL A 107 10.84 -8.77 -16.16
CA VAL A 107 10.10 -9.95 -16.62
C VAL A 107 11.03 -10.95 -17.28
#